data_AF-A0A150Y3L0-F1
#
_entry.id   AF-A0A150Y3L0-F1
#
_cell.length_a   1.000
_cell.length_b   1.000
_cell.length_c   1.000
_cell.angle_alpha   90.00
_cell.angle_beta   90.00
_cell.angle_gamma   90.00
#
_symmetry.space_group_name_H-M   'P 1'
#
loop_
_entity.id
_entity.type
_entity.pdbx_description
1 polymer ?
#
loop_
_entity_poly.entity_id
_entity_poly.type
_entity_poly.pdbx_seq_one_letter_code
_entity_poly.pdbx_strand_id
1 'polypeptide(L)'
;MCKHLLILFLLIVSEFVGDARQYIREVDVDFPFKVIKGDSMTFELDERTVHPWAPGSCFQYLSSEDAVAYLNKIDASIKLFDVKSGTIVLSVPLSIEGPDSVGPEPVSFYWVNRDSIFVFSNLNNGRLSLLNSKGEKYRNYELNSTSDELAHTVELKRISGGISYSKQMNALFLGLRVYSPQKMLKRAPYLKLDIASGKLDYFTNPQPYAKSDLGKIPFDHRFGSTAVFYNDLSNELILDFALSPDLWVKRDSDKWLIFRAQSVYYEKPLFLKSELTKYKNNRRKYIDEVRLMPRYSALVYDQYRDVYYRIGRLPFNRELSKRRDMGEELKIYQEFSIQAFDKDFKKIAENKFFDENLLFEQGLFVNEEGLWLLRPQGEDEDVMEFKLMKILKK
;
A
#
# COMPACT_ATOMS: atom_id res chain seq x y z
N MET A 1 69.02 -11.29 -5.41
CA MET A 1 68.09 -10.58 -6.32
C MET A 1 66.72 -11.23 -6.15
N CYS A 2 65.83 -10.69 -5.30
CA CYS A 2 64.76 -9.73 -5.67
C CYS A 2 63.91 -10.23 -6.85
N LYS A 3 62.60 -10.46 -6.81
CA LYS A 3 61.44 -10.13 -5.92
C LYS A 3 60.35 -11.20 -6.22
N HIS A 4 59.70 -11.82 -5.23
CA HIS A 4 58.40 -11.44 -4.65
C HIS A 4 57.25 -11.14 -5.63
N LEU A 5 56.13 -11.84 -5.38
CA LEU A 5 54.73 -11.46 -5.65
C LEU A 5 54.25 -11.42 -7.12
N LEU A 6 53.39 -12.37 -7.51
CA LEU A 6 51.96 -12.10 -7.77
C LEU A 6 51.23 -13.41 -8.11
N ILE A 7 50.71 -14.10 -7.09
CA ILE A 7 49.47 -14.85 -7.24
C ILE A 7 48.39 -13.77 -7.25
N LEU A 8 48.05 -13.27 -8.43
CA LEU A 8 46.86 -12.45 -8.61
C LEU A 8 45.77 -13.35 -9.17
N PHE A 9 44.79 -13.63 -8.32
CA PHE A 9 43.45 -14.06 -8.66
C PHE A 9 42.97 -13.36 -9.94
N LEU A 10 43.05 -14.04 -11.08
CA LEU A 10 42.29 -13.71 -12.29
C LEU A 10 40.96 -14.47 -12.23
N LEU A 11 40.15 -14.12 -11.23
CA LEU A 11 38.69 -14.28 -11.25
C LEU A 11 38.10 -12.91 -11.62
N ILE A 12 38.53 -12.38 -12.77
CA ILE A 12 37.80 -11.32 -13.45
C ILE A 12 36.73 -12.02 -14.28
N VAL A 13 35.55 -12.08 -13.68
CA VAL A 13 34.28 -11.70 -14.30
C VAL A 13 34.15 -12.18 -15.76
N SER A 14 33.74 -13.44 -15.92
CA SER A 14 32.94 -13.80 -17.10
C SER A 14 31.50 -13.33 -16.87
N GLU A 15 31.28 -12.02 -16.85
CA GLU A 15 29.96 -11.44 -17.16
C GLU A 15 29.73 -11.66 -18.66
N PHE A 16 29.27 -12.88 -18.97
CA PHE A 16 28.61 -13.14 -20.24
C PHE A 16 27.40 -12.21 -20.34
N VAL A 17 27.50 -11.24 -21.26
CA VAL A 17 26.40 -10.68 -22.04
C VAL A 17 25.12 -10.35 -21.23
N GLY A 18 25.17 -9.22 -20.52
CA GLY A 18 24.04 -8.29 -20.39
C GLY A 18 22.69 -8.83 -19.92
N ASP A 19 22.61 -9.37 -18.70
CA ASP A 19 21.32 -9.39 -18.02
C ASP A 19 21.07 -8.05 -17.33
N ALA A 20 20.17 -7.24 -17.90
CA ALA A 20 19.80 -5.93 -17.38
C ALA A 20 18.80 -6.00 -16.19
N ARG A 21 18.48 -7.20 -15.71
CA ARG A 21 17.53 -7.42 -14.62
C ARG A 21 18.10 -7.05 -13.27
N GLN A 22 17.24 -6.46 -12.44
CA GLN A 22 17.55 -6.24 -11.03
C GLN A 22 17.21 -7.48 -10.23
N TYR A 23 18.14 -7.90 -9.38
CA TYR A 23 17.90 -8.98 -8.44
C TYR A 23 17.88 -8.48 -7.00
N ILE A 24 17.20 -9.26 -6.15
CA ILE A 24 17.36 -9.15 -4.70
C ILE A 24 18.83 -9.24 -4.33
N ARG A 25 19.26 -8.35 -3.45
CA ARG A 25 20.57 -8.41 -2.79
C ARG A 25 20.46 -9.27 -1.55
N GLU A 26 21.37 -10.21 -1.38
CA GLU A 26 21.58 -10.82 -0.07
C GLU A 26 22.42 -9.86 0.77
N VAL A 27 21.84 -9.41 1.87
CA VAL A 27 22.48 -8.45 2.78
C VAL A 27 22.37 -9.01 4.18
N ASP A 28 23.51 -9.11 4.87
CA ASP A 28 23.52 -9.41 6.29
C ASP A 28 23.31 -8.10 7.05
N VAL A 29 22.16 -7.98 7.69
CA VAL A 29 21.72 -6.78 8.40
C VAL A 29 21.42 -7.12 9.85
N ASP A 30 22.19 -6.52 10.75
CA ASP A 30 21.99 -6.71 12.18
C ASP A 30 21.03 -5.66 12.77
N PHE A 31 19.75 -5.82 12.43
CA PHE A 31 18.68 -5.08 13.07
C PHE A 31 18.37 -5.61 14.48
N PRO A 32 18.04 -4.75 15.45
CA PRO A 32 17.72 -5.18 16.82
C PRO A 32 16.41 -5.97 16.94
N PHE A 33 15.55 -5.91 15.92
CA PHE A 33 14.30 -6.66 15.86
C PHE A 33 14.20 -7.48 14.58
N LYS A 34 13.25 -8.41 14.57
CA LYS A 34 12.90 -9.25 13.43
C LYS A 34 11.37 -9.32 13.30
N VAL A 35 10.87 -9.24 12.07
CA VAL A 35 9.49 -9.59 11.73
C VAL A 35 9.43 -11.07 11.40
N ILE A 36 8.58 -11.82 12.09
CA ILE A 36 8.38 -13.25 11.89
C ILE A 36 6.90 -13.60 11.69
N LYS A 37 6.62 -14.73 11.05
CA LYS A 37 5.26 -15.26 10.93
C LYS A 37 4.82 -15.83 12.29
N GLY A 38 3.61 -15.50 12.71
CA GLY A 38 2.95 -16.02 13.90
C GLY A 38 1.75 -16.90 13.55
N ASP A 39 0.72 -16.83 14.38
CA ASP A 39 -0.53 -17.59 14.26
C ASP A 39 -1.38 -17.15 13.05
N SER A 40 -2.46 -17.86 12.80
CA SER A 40 -3.44 -17.52 11.75
C SER A 40 -4.79 -17.20 12.38
N MET A 41 -5.59 -16.40 11.68
CA MET A 41 -6.96 -16.05 12.04
C MET A 41 -7.86 -16.31 10.83
N THR A 42 -9.09 -16.74 11.07
CA THR A 42 -10.08 -16.99 10.03
C THR A 42 -11.34 -16.17 10.27
N PHE A 43 -11.91 -15.66 9.19
CA PHE A 43 -13.23 -15.04 9.19
C PHE A 43 -14.18 -15.90 8.35
N GLU A 44 -15.31 -16.29 8.95
CA GLU A 44 -16.37 -17.04 8.30
C GLU A 44 -17.14 -16.12 7.35
N LEU A 45 -17.28 -16.54 6.10
CA LEU A 45 -17.99 -15.83 5.06
C LEU A 45 -19.44 -16.35 4.98
N ASP A 46 -20.38 -15.44 4.78
CA ASP A 46 -21.76 -15.81 4.46
C ASP A 46 -21.93 -15.99 2.93
N GLU A 47 -23.12 -16.43 2.50
CA GLU A 47 -23.45 -16.64 1.08
C GLU A 47 -23.30 -15.39 0.19
N ARG A 48 -23.10 -14.20 0.78
CA ARG A 48 -23.00 -12.91 0.07
C ARG A 48 -21.64 -12.25 0.23
N THR A 49 -20.73 -12.86 0.97
CA THR A 49 -19.41 -12.31 1.25
C THR A 49 -18.37 -13.16 0.54
N VAL A 50 -17.48 -12.49 -0.20
CA VAL A 50 -16.42 -13.19 -0.92
C VAL A 50 -15.06 -12.76 -0.46
N HIS A 51 -14.13 -13.69 -0.57
CA HIS A 51 -12.72 -13.38 -0.47
C HIS A 51 -12.32 -12.29 -1.50
N PRO A 52 -11.48 -11.32 -1.11
CA PRO A 52 -10.90 -10.37 -2.04
C PRO A 52 -10.22 -11.07 -3.23
N TRP A 53 -10.71 -10.86 -4.45
CA TRP A 53 -10.12 -11.48 -5.65
C TRP A 53 -9.16 -10.54 -6.40
N ALA A 54 -9.17 -9.24 -6.09
CA ALA A 54 -8.34 -8.22 -6.71
C ALA A 54 -7.64 -7.32 -5.69
N PRO A 55 -6.45 -6.77 -6.03
CA PRO A 55 -5.82 -5.73 -5.22
C PRO A 55 -6.76 -4.54 -4.96
N GLY A 56 -6.62 -3.96 -3.78
CA GLY A 56 -7.41 -2.81 -3.36
C GLY A 56 -8.76 -3.15 -2.76
N SER A 57 -8.80 -4.19 -1.93
CA SER A 57 -9.84 -4.33 -0.90
C SER A 57 -9.42 -3.56 0.34
N CYS A 58 -10.40 -3.04 1.08
CA CYS A 58 -10.18 -2.19 2.24
C CYS A 58 -10.54 -2.96 3.52
N PHE A 59 -9.62 -2.98 4.45
CA PHE A 59 -9.78 -3.54 5.79
C PHE A 59 -9.40 -2.48 6.82
N GLN A 60 -10.14 -2.43 7.92
CA GLN A 60 -9.83 -1.56 9.04
C GLN A 60 -10.18 -2.26 10.35
N TYR A 61 -9.21 -2.38 11.25
CA TYR A 61 -9.48 -2.83 12.61
C TYR A 61 -10.07 -1.69 13.44
N LEU A 62 -11.17 -1.99 14.15
CA LEU A 62 -11.90 -1.07 15.01
C LEU A 62 -11.70 -1.50 16.46
N SER A 63 -10.70 -0.93 17.13
CA SER A 63 -10.33 -1.33 18.50
C SER A 63 -11.48 -1.20 19.51
N SER A 64 -12.37 -0.22 19.33
CA SER A 64 -13.55 -0.05 20.20
C SER A 64 -14.60 -1.15 20.07
N GLU A 65 -14.59 -1.89 18.96
CA GLU A 65 -15.54 -2.97 18.68
C GLU A 65 -14.87 -4.35 18.68
N ASP A 66 -13.55 -4.40 18.89
CA ASP A 66 -12.70 -5.59 18.69
C ASP A 66 -13.05 -6.35 17.40
N ALA A 67 -13.17 -5.60 16.30
CA ALA A 67 -13.71 -6.12 15.05
C ALA A 67 -12.98 -5.56 13.82
N VAL A 68 -13.01 -6.30 12.72
CA VAL A 68 -12.41 -5.91 11.44
C VAL A 68 -13.52 -5.57 10.43
N ALA A 69 -13.53 -4.34 9.96
CA ALA A 69 -14.40 -3.89 8.89
C ALA A 69 -13.80 -4.27 7.53
N TYR A 70 -14.63 -4.78 6.62
CA TYR A 70 -14.27 -5.19 5.27
C TYR A 70 -15.30 -4.66 4.27
N LEU A 71 -14.83 -4.01 3.21
CA LEU A 71 -15.69 -3.58 2.11
C LEU A 71 -15.98 -4.75 1.16
N ASN A 72 -17.17 -5.34 1.29
CA ASN A 72 -17.66 -6.38 0.39
C ASN A 72 -18.31 -5.75 -0.85
N LYS A 73 -17.75 -6.07 -2.01
CA LYS A 73 -18.21 -5.50 -3.29
C LYS A 73 -19.41 -6.24 -3.90
N ILE A 74 -19.67 -7.47 -3.46
CA ILE A 74 -20.72 -8.32 -4.05
C ILE A 74 -22.11 -7.79 -3.76
N ASP A 75 -22.40 -7.48 -2.50
CA ASP A 75 -23.70 -6.94 -2.07
C ASP A 75 -23.64 -5.45 -1.71
N ALA A 76 -22.53 -4.78 -2.07
CA ALA A 76 -22.23 -3.40 -1.71
C ALA A 76 -22.48 -3.15 -0.21
N SER A 77 -21.65 -3.73 0.65
CA SER A 77 -21.76 -3.56 2.09
C SER A 77 -20.41 -3.48 2.78
N ILE A 78 -20.39 -2.93 3.99
CA ILE A 78 -19.24 -3.06 4.90
C ILE A 78 -19.59 -4.13 5.92
N LYS A 79 -18.90 -5.26 5.86
CA LYS A 79 -19.02 -6.37 6.82
C LYS A 79 -18.10 -6.09 8.01
N LEU A 80 -18.59 -6.33 9.21
CA LEU A 80 -17.82 -6.24 10.44
C LEU A 80 -17.67 -7.63 11.05
N PHE A 81 -16.44 -8.13 11.11
CA PHE A 81 -16.10 -9.43 11.68
C PHE A 81 -15.62 -9.26 13.11
N ASP A 82 -16.22 -9.96 14.06
CA ASP A 82 -15.70 -10.06 15.43
C ASP A 82 -14.36 -10.83 15.41
N VAL A 83 -13.32 -10.27 16.03
CA VAL A 83 -11.97 -10.87 15.98
C VAL A 83 -11.91 -12.21 16.70
N LYS A 84 -12.72 -12.40 17.75
CA LYS A 84 -12.66 -13.58 18.60
C LYS A 84 -13.44 -14.76 18.01
N SER A 85 -14.66 -14.53 17.52
CA SER A 85 -15.48 -15.57 16.92
C SER A 85 -15.19 -15.77 15.43
N GLY A 86 -14.65 -14.75 14.75
CA GLY A 86 -14.44 -14.74 13.31
C GLY A 86 -15.72 -14.58 12.48
N THR A 87 -16.87 -14.34 13.12
CA THR A 87 -18.17 -14.27 12.46
C THR A 87 -18.56 -12.82 12.12
N ILE A 88 -19.39 -12.64 11.10
CA ILE A 88 -19.98 -11.33 10.78
C ILE A 88 -20.99 -10.94 11.89
N VAL A 89 -20.73 -9.82 12.57
CA VAL A 89 -21.60 -9.29 13.64
C VAL A 89 -22.41 -8.06 13.22
N LEU A 90 -22.02 -7.41 12.12
CA LEU A 90 -22.74 -6.29 11.54
C LEU A 90 -22.49 -6.23 10.02
N SER A 91 -23.52 -5.83 9.28
CA SER A 91 -23.43 -5.54 7.85
C SER A 91 -24.05 -4.18 7.59
N VAL A 92 -23.24 -3.20 7.19
CA VAL A 92 -23.70 -1.86 6.83
C VAL A 92 -24.02 -1.84 5.33
N PRO A 93 -25.30 -1.70 4.93
CA PRO A 93 -25.65 -1.66 3.51
C PRO A 93 -25.16 -0.35 2.89
N LEU A 94 -24.63 -0.43 1.68
CA LEU A 94 -24.25 0.72 0.87
C LEU A 94 -25.22 0.83 -0.31
N SER A 95 -26.24 1.67 -0.15
CA SER A 95 -27.19 1.95 -1.22
C SER A 95 -26.45 2.47 -2.45
N ILE A 96 -26.68 1.86 -3.62
CA ILE A 96 -26.13 2.34 -4.89
C ILE A 96 -27.09 3.28 -5.62
N GLU A 97 -28.37 3.28 -5.23
CA GLU A 97 -29.45 4.11 -5.77
C GLU A 97 -30.26 4.78 -4.65
N GLY A 98 -31.12 5.73 -5.00
CA GLY A 98 -31.99 6.42 -4.05
C GLY A 98 -31.32 7.53 -3.23
N PRO A 99 -32.03 8.10 -2.24
CA PRO A 99 -31.58 9.27 -1.48
C PRO A 99 -30.29 8.99 -0.70
N ASP A 100 -30.11 7.77 -0.20
CA ASP A 100 -28.92 7.34 0.55
C ASP A 100 -27.78 6.83 -0.33
N SER A 101 -27.90 6.94 -1.66
CA SER A 101 -26.90 6.40 -2.59
C SER A 101 -25.48 6.91 -2.30
N VAL A 102 -24.52 5.98 -2.20
CA VAL A 102 -23.07 6.26 -2.19
C VAL A 102 -22.45 6.13 -3.58
N GLY A 103 -23.26 5.83 -4.61
CA GLY A 103 -22.85 5.62 -5.99
C GLY A 103 -22.49 4.16 -6.32
N PRO A 104 -22.29 3.84 -7.61
CA PRO A 104 -22.35 2.47 -8.12
C PRO A 104 -21.09 1.62 -7.91
N GLU A 105 -19.94 2.22 -7.56
CA GLU A 105 -18.69 1.47 -7.35
C GLU A 105 -17.98 1.92 -6.05
N PRO A 106 -18.48 1.53 -4.85
CA PRO A 106 -17.76 1.74 -3.60
C PRO A 106 -16.41 1.02 -3.63
N VAL A 107 -15.32 1.73 -3.36
CA VAL A 107 -13.95 1.20 -3.51
C VAL A 107 -13.05 1.43 -2.31
N SER A 108 -13.43 2.33 -1.40
CA SER A 108 -12.67 2.65 -0.20
C SER A 108 -13.61 3.18 0.87
N PHE A 109 -13.26 2.95 2.13
CA PHE A 109 -13.97 3.54 3.27
C PHE A 109 -13.00 3.92 4.38
N TYR A 110 -13.49 4.71 5.32
CA TYR A 110 -12.86 4.95 6.61
C TYR A 110 -13.93 5.03 7.69
N TRP A 111 -13.85 4.12 8.66
CA TRP A 111 -14.78 4.02 9.77
C TRP A 111 -14.21 4.79 10.96
N VAL A 112 -14.83 5.91 11.31
CA VAL A 112 -14.46 6.66 12.52
C VAL A 112 -15.18 6.07 13.72
N ASN A 113 -16.49 5.84 13.59
CA ASN A 113 -17.36 5.20 14.57
C ASN A 113 -18.69 4.83 13.89
N ARG A 114 -19.64 4.29 14.67
CA ARG A 114 -20.96 3.85 14.19
C ARG A 114 -21.84 4.94 13.57
N ASP A 115 -21.55 6.21 13.81
CA ASP A 115 -22.30 7.34 13.25
C ASP A 115 -21.48 8.10 12.19
N SER A 116 -20.29 7.61 11.86
CA SER A 116 -19.39 8.32 10.94
C SER A 116 -18.51 7.35 10.17
N ILE A 117 -19.02 6.94 9.02
CA ILE A 117 -18.35 6.09 8.05
C ILE A 117 -18.25 6.88 6.75
N PHE A 118 -17.03 7.13 6.29
CA PHE A 118 -16.77 7.75 5.02
C PHE A 118 -16.63 6.68 3.95
N VAL A 119 -17.35 6.82 2.83
CA VAL A 119 -17.32 5.87 1.71
C VAL A 119 -17.04 6.63 0.42
N PHE A 120 -16.01 6.18 -0.29
CA PHE A 120 -15.63 6.73 -1.59
C PHE A 120 -16.04 5.77 -2.71
N SER A 121 -16.65 6.34 -3.76
CA SER A 121 -17.11 5.60 -4.94
C SER A 121 -16.51 6.17 -6.21
N ASN A 122 -15.85 5.33 -6.99
CA ASN A 122 -15.05 5.73 -8.15
C ASN A 122 -15.91 6.37 -9.27
N LEU A 123 -17.05 5.73 -9.58
CA LEU A 123 -17.96 6.14 -10.64
C LEU A 123 -19.07 7.10 -10.14
N ASN A 124 -18.82 7.80 -9.04
CA ASN A 124 -19.76 8.75 -8.44
C ASN A 124 -19.29 10.21 -8.57
N ASN A 125 -18.64 10.56 -9.69
CA ASN A 125 -18.11 11.90 -9.93
C ASN A 125 -17.22 12.42 -8.79
N GLY A 126 -16.35 11.57 -8.25
CA GLY A 126 -15.43 11.95 -7.16
C GLY A 126 -16.15 12.34 -5.87
N ARG A 127 -17.25 11.70 -5.50
CA ARG A 127 -17.96 12.00 -4.24
C ARG A 127 -17.52 11.08 -3.11
N LEU A 128 -17.41 11.68 -1.93
CA LEU A 128 -17.24 10.98 -0.64
C LEU A 128 -18.52 11.14 0.17
N SER A 129 -19.16 10.03 0.52
CA SER A 129 -20.38 10.01 1.32
C SER A 129 -20.05 9.77 2.79
N LEU A 130 -20.73 10.47 3.69
CA LEU A 130 -20.71 10.24 5.13
C LEU A 130 -22.04 9.59 5.53
N LEU A 131 -21.97 8.43 6.17
CA LEU A 131 -23.11 7.62 6.59
C LEU A 131 -22.93 7.03 7.98
N ASN A 132 -24.01 6.51 8.56
CA ASN A 132 -23.96 5.74 9.80
C ASN A 132 -23.96 4.22 9.55
N SER A 133 -23.85 3.45 10.62
CA SER A 133 -23.84 1.99 10.63
C SER A 133 -25.13 1.32 10.14
N LYS A 134 -26.20 2.09 9.87
CA LYS A 134 -27.42 1.59 9.21
C LYS A 134 -27.42 1.81 7.70
N GLY A 135 -26.43 2.53 7.16
CA GLY A 135 -26.38 2.92 5.76
C GLY A 135 -27.11 4.22 5.43
N GLU A 136 -27.59 4.95 6.45
CA GLU A 136 -28.28 6.23 6.27
C GLU A 136 -27.25 7.33 5.99
N LYS A 137 -27.42 8.08 4.90
CA LYS A 137 -26.44 9.07 4.44
C LYS A 137 -26.74 10.44 5.03
N TYR A 138 -25.74 11.03 5.69
CA TYR A 138 -25.82 12.37 6.25
C TYR A 138 -25.38 13.46 5.28
N ARG A 139 -24.29 13.21 4.54
CA ARG A 139 -23.66 14.25 3.73
C ARG A 139 -22.87 13.66 2.56
N ASN A 140 -22.74 14.44 1.50
CA ASN A 140 -21.79 14.23 0.42
C ASN A 140 -20.75 15.36 0.39
N TYR A 141 -19.51 14.99 0.09
CA TYR A 141 -18.42 15.90 -0.22
C TYR A 141 -18.03 15.70 -1.68
N GLU A 142 -18.04 16.77 -2.46
CA GLU A 142 -17.59 16.74 -3.85
C GLU A 142 -16.08 16.92 -3.87
N LEU A 143 -15.33 15.86 -4.21
CA LEU A 143 -13.88 15.90 -4.28
C LEU A 143 -13.34 16.48 -5.59
N ASN A 144 -14.22 16.82 -6.54
CA ASN A 144 -13.80 17.38 -7.80
C ASN A 144 -13.58 18.90 -7.69
N SER A 145 -12.55 19.40 -8.35
CA SER A 145 -12.30 20.84 -8.52
C SER A 145 -12.28 21.18 -10.00
N THR A 146 -12.98 22.24 -10.39
CA THR A 146 -12.97 22.76 -11.75
C THR A 146 -11.69 23.52 -12.09
N SER A 147 -10.91 23.89 -11.08
CA SER A 147 -9.66 24.65 -11.21
C SER A 147 -8.40 23.80 -11.07
N ASP A 148 -8.54 22.49 -10.77
CA ASP A 148 -7.42 21.58 -10.55
C ASP A 148 -7.47 20.36 -11.47
N GLU A 149 -6.48 20.24 -12.35
CA GLU A 149 -6.38 19.18 -13.35
C GLU A 149 -6.27 17.75 -12.77
N LEU A 150 -5.89 17.58 -11.50
CA LEU A 150 -5.90 16.27 -10.81
C LEU A 150 -7.27 15.95 -10.19
N ALA A 151 -8.07 16.98 -9.94
CA ALA A 151 -9.34 16.86 -9.24
C ALA A 151 -10.49 16.46 -10.14
N HIS A 152 -10.37 16.54 -11.46
CA HIS A 152 -11.48 16.13 -12.35
C HIS A 152 -11.80 14.63 -12.30
N THR A 153 -10.86 13.79 -11.84
CA THR A 153 -11.03 12.35 -11.69
C THR A 153 -10.30 11.87 -10.43
N VAL A 154 -10.69 12.39 -9.26
CA VAL A 154 -10.13 11.92 -7.98
C VAL A 154 -10.32 10.41 -7.88
N GLU A 155 -9.21 9.70 -7.68
CA GLU A 155 -9.22 8.29 -7.34
C GLU A 155 -8.38 8.07 -6.10
N LEU A 156 -8.95 7.40 -5.11
CA LEU A 156 -8.23 7.10 -3.88
C LEU A 156 -7.39 5.84 -4.02
N LYS A 157 -6.26 5.80 -3.29
CA LYS A 157 -5.53 4.56 -3.08
C LYS A 157 -6.49 3.54 -2.45
N ARG A 158 -6.51 2.33 -3.01
CA ARG A 158 -7.47 1.27 -2.63
C ARG A 158 -6.93 0.29 -1.57
N ILE A 159 -5.66 0.40 -1.21
CA ILE A 159 -4.98 -0.38 -0.16
C ILE A 159 -4.87 0.52 1.08
N SER A 160 -4.45 -0.01 2.23
CA SER A 160 -4.16 0.77 3.45
C SER A 160 -3.50 2.13 3.16
N GLY A 161 -4.02 3.18 3.79
CA GLY A 161 -3.57 4.56 3.60
C GLY A 161 -4.22 5.30 2.42
N GLY A 162 -5.43 4.91 1.99
CA GLY A 162 -6.24 5.69 1.04
C GLY A 162 -6.97 6.87 1.66
N ILE A 163 -7.45 6.68 2.89
CA ILE A 163 -8.12 7.69 3.70
C ILE A 163 -7.49 7.62 5.09
N SER A 164 -7.24 8.77 5.70
CA SER A 164 -6.86 8.87 7.11
C SER A 164 -7.62 10.01 7.75
N TYR A 165 -8.18 9.77 8.94
CA TYR A 165 -8.87 10.79 9.72
C TYR A 165 -7.92 11.40 10.76
N SER A 166 -8.07 12.71 10.98
CA SER A 166 -7.47 13.44 12.09
C SER A 166 -8.59 13.94 12.99
N LYS A 167 -8.64 13.45 14.22
CA LYS A 167 -9.61 13.93 15.22
C LYS A 167 -9.29 15.37 15.62
N GLN A 168 -8.01 15.69 15.77
CA GLN A 168 -7.55 17.02 16.18
C GLN A 168 -7.91 18.11 15.16
N MET A 169 -7.73 17.83 13.87
CA MET A 169 -8.06 18.79 12.80
C MET A 169 -9.49 18.69 12.31
N ASN A 170 -10.24 17.67 12.74
CA ASN A 170 -11.53 17.31 12.17
C ASN A 170 -11.52 17.28 10.63
N ALA A 171 -10.51 16.59 10.08
CA ALA A 171 -10.23 16.56 8.66
C ALA A 171 -9.87 15.16 8.18
N LEU A 172 -10.15 14.89 6.91
CA LEU A 172 -9.65 13.71 6.21
C LEU A 172 -8.45 14.07 5.35
N PHE A 173 -7.47 13.21 5.35
CA PHE A 173 -6.40 13.18 4.36
C PHE A 173 -6.65 12.04 3.39
N LEU A 174 -6.56 12.34 2.10
CA LEU A 174 -6.95 11.43 1.03
C LEU A 174 -5.75 11.18 0.13
N GLY A 175 -5.24 9.95 0.12
CA GLY A 175 -4.14 9.52 -0.74
C GLY A 175 -4.64 9.20 -2.14
N LEU A 176 -4.05 9.82 -3.16
CA LEU A 176 -4.53 9.71 -4.54
C LEU A 176 -3.79 8.63 -5.35
N ARG A 177 -4.50 8.10 -6.35
CA ARG A 177 -3.94 7.36 -7.49
C ARG A 177 -3.78 8.31 -8.67
N VAL A 178 -2.56 8.46 -9.15
CA VAL A 178 -2.25 9.25 -10.34
C VAL A 178 -1.76 8.34 -11.45
N TYR A 179 -2.50 8.31 -12.56
CA TYR A 179 -2.13 7.48 -13.72
C TYR A 179 -1.09 8.13 -14.61
N SER A 180 -0.99 9.46 -14.59
CA SER A 180 -0.07 10.20 -15.46
C SER A 180 1.28 10.42 -14.78
N PRO A 181 2.37 9.85 -15.33
CA PRO A 181 3.72 10.14 -14.86
C PRO A 181 4.05 11.64 -14.86
N GLN A 182 3.58 12.39 -15.86
CA GLN A 182 3.83 13.83 -15.96
C GLN A 182 3.20 14.62 -14.81
N LYS A 183 2.01 14.21 -14.36
CA LYS A 183 1.36 14.83 -13.19
C LYS A 183 2.09 14.46 -11.89
N MET A 184 2.57 13.23 -11.77
CA MET A 184 3.36 12.77 -10.61
C MET A 184 4.67 13.56 -10.40
N LEU A 185 5.26 14.11 -11.47
CA LEU A 185 6.47 14.94 -11.39
C LEU A 185 6.23 16.31 -10.74
N LYS A 186 4.99 16.83 -10.81
CA LYS A 186 4.69 18.23 -10.55
C LYS A 186 3.93 18.47 -9.24
N ARG A 187 3.35 17.44 -8.61
CA ARG A 187 2.45 17.62 -7.45
C ARG A 187 2.49 16.44 -6.48
N ALA A 188 2.03 16.69 -5.25
CA ALA A 188 1.80 15.67 -4.26
C ALA A 188 0.42 15.02 -4.52
N PRO A 189 0.32 13.69 -4.66
CA PRO A 189 -0.94 13.00 -4.87
C PRO A 189 -1.67 12.79 -3.53
N TYR A 190 -2.06 13.86 -2.85
CA TYR A 190 -2.96 13.81 -1.71
C TYR A 190 -3.78 15.09 -1.54
N LEU A 191 -4.92 14.97 -0.87
CA LEU A 191 -5.85 16.07 -0.56
C LEU A 191 -6.10 16.14 0.94
N LYS A 192 -6.52 17.31 1.43
CA LYS A 192 -7.14 17.47 2.74
C LYS A 192 -8.59 17.95 2.56
N LEU A 193 -9.51 17.30 3.24
CA LEU A 193 -10.92 17.67 3.33
C LEU A 193 -11.22 18.10 4.76
N ASP A 194 -11.61 19.35 4.97
CA ASP A 194 -12.19 19.81 6.23
C ASP A 194 -13.64 19.31 6.32
N ILE A 195 -13.95 18.51 7.34
CA ILE A 195 -15.24 17.79 7.43
C ILE A 195 -16.39 18.75 7.73
N ALA A 196 -16.15 19.78 8.53
CA ALA A 196 -17.18 20.74 8.93
C ALA A 196 -17.60 21.63 7.76
N SER A 197 -16.64 22.31 7.14
CA SER A 197 -16.88 23.24 6.04
C SER A 197 -17.08 22.54 4.69
N GLY A 198 -16.50 21.36 4.50
CA GLY A 198 -16.39 20.71 3.19
C GLY A 198 -15.29 21.31 2.30
N LYS A 199 -14.43 22.19 2.84
CA LYS A 199 -13.33 22.81 2.10
C LYS A 199 -12.29 21.76 1.72
N LEU A 200 -11.89 21.78 0.45
CA LEU A 200 -10.83 20.93 -0.09
C LEU A 200 -9.56 21.73 -0.35
N ASP A 201 -8.45 21.21 0.16
CA ASP A 201 -7.11 21.71 -0.08
C ASP A 201 -6.30 20.71 -0.90
N TYR A 202 -5.77 21.19 -2.03
CA TYR A 202 -4.93 20.44 -2.97
C TYR A 202 -3.47 20.82 -2.74
N PHE A 203 -2.60 19.82 -2.58
CA PHE A 203 -1.20 20.06 -2.24
C PHE A 203 -0.27 19.77 -3.41
N THR A 204 0.65 20.69 -3.68
CA THR A 204 1.71 20.51 -4.67
C THR A 204 2.97 19.89 -4.08
N ASN A 205 3.15 19.96 -2.76
CA ASN A 205 4.31 19.44 -2.04
C ASN A 205 3.93 18.34 -1.03
N PRO A 206 4.78 17.31 -0.86
CA PRO A 206 6.10 17.17 -1.47
C PRO A 206 6.04 16.64 -2.92
N GLN A 207 7.08 16.92 -3.71
CA GLN A 207 7.24 16.40 -5.08
C GLN A 207 8.28 15.27 -5.09
N PRO A 208 7.90 14.03 -4.71
CA PRO A 208 8.83 12.91 -4.54
C PRO A 208 9.60 12.56 -5.82
N TYR A 209 9.02 12.91 -6.98
CA TYR A 209 9.51 12.48 -8.29
C TYR A 209 10.04 13.61 -9.16
N ALA A 210 10.13 14.84 -8.68
CA ALA A 210 10.49 16.01 -9.51
C ALA A 210 11.77 15.85 -10.35
N LYS A 211 12.72 15.01 -9.89
CA LYS A 211 14.00 14.72 -10.56
C LYS A 211 14.07 13.31 -11.17
N SER A 212 12.94 12.62 -11.33
CA SER A 212 12.86 11.25 -11.84
C SER A 212 12.44 11.20 -13.30
N ASP A 213 12.95 10.23 -14.06
CA ASP A 213 12.48 9.92 -15.40
C ASP A 213 11.32 8.90 -15.32
N LEU A 214 10.11 9.41 -15.06
CA LEU A 214 8.91 8.58 -14.98
C LEU A 214 8.24 8.33 -16.34
N GLY A 215 8.72 8.96 -17.43
CA GLY A 215 8.11 8.85 -18.76
C GLY A 215 8.10 7.41 -19.32
N LYS A 216 8.86 6.51 -18.69
CA LYS A 216 8.98 5.09 -19.03
C LYS A 216 7.94 4.20 -18.33
N ILE A 217 7.32 4.71 -17.27
CA ILE A 217 6.32 3.99 -16.50
C ILE A 217 5.01 4.03 -17.28
N PRO A 218 4.33 2.88 -17.50
CA PRO A 218 3.02 2.91 -18.13
C PRO A 218 1.99 3.63 -17.25
N PHE A 219 0.83 3.93 -17.84
CA PHE A 219 -0.31 4.49 -17.11
C PHE A 219 -0.87 3.45 -16.12
N ASP A 220 -0.20 3.30 -14.97
CA ASP A 220 -0.48 2.28 -13.98
C ASP A 220 -0.39 2.89 -12.57
N HIS A 221 -1.54 2.90 -11.91
CA HIS A 221 -1.76 3.44 -10.57
C HIS A 221 -0.86 2.84 -9.48
N ARG A 222 -0.32 1.63 -9.67
CA ARG A 222 0.55 0.97 -8.69
C ARG A 222 1.84 1.76 -8.46
N PHE A 223 2.24 2.58 -9.43
CA PHE A 223 3.44 3.42 -9.35
C PHE A 223 3.13 4.86 -8.92
N GLY A 224 1.91 5.32 -9.16
CA GLY A 224 1.43 6.68 -8.87
C GLY A 224 0.51 6.81 -7.68
N SER A 225 0.52 5.84 -6.75
CA SER A 225 -0.27 5.91 -5.52
C SER A 225 0.52 6.51 -4.35
N THR A 226 -0.17 7.32 -3.54
CA THR A 226 0.31 7.79 -2.24
C THR A 226 -0.46 7.08 -1.14
N ALA A 227 0.24 6.45 -0.21
CA ALA A 227 -0.36 6.11 1.08
C ALA A 227 -0.25 7.33 2.00
N VAL A 228 -1.37 7.66 2.64
CA VAL A 228 -1.45 8.71 3.65
C VAL A 228 -1.84 8.09 4.98
N PHE A 229 -1.15 8.51 6.03
CA PHE A 229 -1.47 8.16 7.40
C PHE A 229 -1.37 9.40 8.27
N TYR A 230 -2.29 9.53 9.22
CA TYR A 230 -2.24 10.58 10.22
C TYR A 230 -2.19 9.93 11.60
N ASN A 231 -1.12 10.19 12.34
CA ASN A 231 -0.98 9.73 13.70
C ASN A 231 -1.51 10.81 14.66
N ASP A 232 -2.71 10.57 15.23
CA ASP A 232 -3.33 11.48 16.20
C ASP A 232 -2.51 11.60 17.50
N LEU A 233 -1.68 10.59 17.87
CA LEU A 233 -0.89 10.63 19.10
C LEU A 233 0.30 11.58 18.99
N SER A 234 0.97 11.59 17.83
CA SER A 234 2.15 12.43 17.57
C SER A 234 1.84 13.68 16.74
N ASN A 235 0.59 13.87 16.31
CA ASN A 235 0.16 14.92 15.37
C ASN A 235 0.99 14.90 14.08
N GLU A 236 1.18 13.71 13.49
CA GLU A 236 2.03 13.53 12.31
C GLU A 236 1.23 13.11 11.08
N LEU A 237 1.28 13.91 10.02
CA LEU A 237 0.90 13.49 8.68
C LEU A 237 2.09 12.82 8.00
N ILE A 238 1.90 11.59 7.56
CA ILE A 238 2.93 10.77 6.93
C ILE A 238 2.48 10.39 5.53
N LEU A 239 3.36 10.63 4.56
CA LEU A 239 3.16 10.25 3.15
C LEU A 239 4.21 9.23 2.73
N ASP A 240 3.72 8.15 2.12
CA ASP A 240 4.52 7.11 1.50
C ASP A 240 4.19 7.01 0.00
N PHE A 241 5.22 6.99 -0.83
CA PHE A 241 5.10 7.02 -2.28
C PHE A 241 5.74 5.78 -2.88
N ALA A 242 5.03 5.12 -3.80
CA ALA A 242 5.37 3.78 -4.25
C ALA A 242 6.80 3.61 -4.80
N LEU A 243 7.35 4.63 -5.45
CA LEU A 243 8.69 4.58 -6.05
C LEU A 243 9.72 5.40 -5.28
N SER A 244 9.34 5.95 -4.14
CA SER A 244 10.25 6.72 -3.32
C SER A 244 10.96 5.84 -2.29
N PRO A 245 12.27 6.00 -2.10
CA PRO A 245 12.96 5.45 -0.95
C PRO A 245 12.59 6.10 0.41
N ASP A 246 12.02 7.30 0.40
CA ASP A 246 11.88 8.14 1.59
C ASP A 246 10.42 8.17 2.10
N LEU A 247 10.26 8.46 3.39
CA LEU A 247 8.99 8.83 4.02
C LEU A 247 8.98 10.34 4.25
N TRP A 248 7.83 10.97 4.05
CA TRP A 248 7.64 12.40 4.28
C TRP A 248 6.71 12.61 5.45
N VAL A 249 7.18 13.36 6.44
CA VAL A 249 6.46 13.56 7.69
C VAL A 249 6.27 15.05 7.93
N LYS A 250 5.06 15.45 8.31
CA LYS A 250 4.70 16.83 8.67
C LYS A 250 4.05 16.82 10.04
N ARG A 251 4.62 17.58 10.98
CA ARG A 251 4.21 17.61 12.40
C ARG A 251 3.34 18.80 12.80
N ASP A 252 3.47 19.94 12.12
CA ASP A 252 2.69 21.19 12.33
C ASP A 252 3.33 22.36 11.56
N SER A 253 4.64 22.28 11.27
CA SER A 253 5.33 23.28 10.44
C SER A 253 4.96 23.14 8.96
N ASP A 254 5.09 24.21 8.17
CA ASP A 254 4.99 24.14 6.70
C ASP A 254 6.10 23.32 6.02
N LYS A 255 7.09 22.84 6.78
CA LYS A 255 8.21 22.05 6.28
C LYS A 255 7.95 20.55 6.41
N TRP A 256 8.35 19.83 5.37
CA TRP A 256 8.41 18.38 5.36
C TRP A 256 9.73 17.90 5.95
N LEU A 257 9.65 16.98 6.91
CA LEU A 257 10.78 16.16 7.34
C LEU A 257 10.86 14.94 6.43
N ILE A 258 12.08 14.56 6.04
CA ILE A 258 12.32 13.46 5.11
C ILE A 258 13.16 12.40 5.82
N PHE A 259 12.62 11.19 5.91
CA PHE A 259 13.29 10.05 6.55
C PHE A 259 13.61 8.99 5.51
N ARG A 260 14.86 8.53 5.48
CA ARG A 260 15.31 7.52 4.53
C ARG A 260 14.77 6.14 4.93
N ALA A 261 13.88 5.58 4.11
CA ALA A 261 13.21 4.31 4.36
C ALA A 261 13.48 3.25 3.27
N GLN A 262 14.60 3.38 2.54
CA GLN A 262 14.96 2.50 1.43
C GLN A 262 15.15 1.05 1.89
N SER A 263 14.52 0.08 1.24
CA SER A 263 14.77 -1.34 1.45
C SER A 263 16.24 -1.68 1.33
N VAL A 264 16.74 -2.55 2.22
CA VAL A 264 18.13 -3.02 2.17
C VAL A 264 18.37 -3.99 1.01
N TYR A 265 17.32 -4.63 0.51
CA TYR A 265 17.39 -5.69 -0.50
C TYR A 265 17.52 -5.16 -1.94
N TYR A 266 17.38 -3.86 -2.16
CA TYR A 266 17.62 -3.23 -3.46
C TYR A 266 18.01 -1.75 -3.29
N GLU A 267 18.69 -1.17 -4.27
CA GLU A 267 19.12 0.24 -4.21
C GLU A 267 18.06 1.20 -4.79
N LYS A 268 17.81 1.06 -6.09
CA LYS A 268 16.83 1.83 -6.88
C LYS A 268 16.35 0.95 -8.02
N PRO A 269 15.11 1.12 -8.51
CA PRO A 269 14.62 0.35 -9.65
C PRO A 269 15.54 0.52 -10.89
N LEU A 270 16.17 -0.56 -11.38
CA LEU A 270 17.03 -0.49 -12.57
C LEU A 270 16.26 -0.10 -13.84
N PHE A 271 14.97 -0.42 -13.89
CA PHE A 271 14.08 -0.06 -14.99
C PHE A 271 14.10 1.46 -15.27
N LEU A 272 14.08 2.28 -14.22
CA LEU A 272 14.11 3.74 -14.34
C LEU A 272 15.43 4.28 -14.91
N LYS A 273 16.53 3.51 -14.82
CA LYS A 273 17.83 3.85 -15.41
C LYS A 273 18.02 3.31 -16.84
N SER A 274 17.14 2.43 -17.31
CA SER A 274 17.32 1.75 -18.59
C SER A 274 16.76 2.56 -19.76
N GLU A 275 17.43 2.51 -20.92
CA GLU A 275 16.94 3.10 -22.17
C GLU A 275 15.75 2.32 -22.73
N LEU A 276 14.69 3.01 -23.15
CA LEU A 276 13.48 2.37 -23.72
C LEU A 276 13.77 1.61 -25.02
N THR A 277 14.80 2.02 -25.76
CA THR A 277 15.26 1.35 -26.99
C THR A 277 15.59 -0.12 -26.77
N LYS A 278 15.97 -0.52 -25.54
CA LYS A 278 16.20 -1.93 -25.16
C LYS A 278 14.96 -2.81 -25.30
N TYR A 279 13.76 -2.22 -25.34
CA TYR A 279 12.49 -2.93 -25.43
C TYR A 279 11.79 -2.80 -26.78
N LYS A 280 12.40 -2.10 -27.76
CA LYS A 280 11.78 -1.68 -29.02
C LYS A 280 11.11 -2.82 -29.80
N ASN A 281 11.60 -4.06 -29.64
CA ASN A 281 11.06 -5.26 -30.29
C ASN A 281 10.64 -6.37 -29.31
N ASN A 282 10.54 -6.07 -28.00
CA ASN A 282 10.21 -7.07 -26.98
C ASN A 282 9.23 -6.50 -25.94
N ARG A 283 7.98 -6.30 -26.38
CA ARG A 283 6.89 -5.80 -25.54
C ARG A 283 6.65 -6.68 -24.31
N ARG A 284 6.80 -8.00 -24.43
CA ARG A 284 6.68 -8.93 -23.30
C ARG A 284 7.72 -8.62 -22.22
N LYS A 285 8.99 -8.51 -22.60
CA LYS A 285 10.08 -8.13 -21.67
C LYS A 285 9.82 -6.77 -21.01
N TYR A 286 9.31 -5.78 -21.74
CA TYR A 286 8.92 -4.49 -21.15
C TYR A 286 7.84 -4.65 -20.08
N ILE A 287 6.75 -5.36 -20.41
CA ILE A 287 5.64 -5.61 -19.48
C ILE A 287 6.14 -6.34 -18.23
N ASP A 288 7.03 -7.32 -18.41
CA ASP A 288 7.59 -8.11 -17.30
C ASP A 288 8.45 -7.23 -16.38
N GLU A 289 9.38 -6.44 -16.92
CA GLU A 289 10.21 -5.53 -16.13
C GLU A 289 9.38 -4.51 -15.34
N VAL A 290 8.31 -3.98 -15.95
CA VAL A 290 7.38 -3.08 -15.25
C VAL A 290 6.65 -3.82 -14.13
N ARG A 291 6.04 -4.99 -14.42
CA ARG A 291 5.23 -5.73 -13.43
C ARG A 291 6.04 -6.11 -12.19
N LEU A 292 7.31 -6.42 -12.40
CA LEU A 292 8.26 -6.90 -11.40
C LEU A 292 9.11 -5.79 -10.78
N MET A 293 8.88 -4.54 -11.19
CA MET A 293 9.61 -3.42 -10.64
C MET A 293 9.38 -3.31 -9.12
N PRO A 294 10.45 -3.21 -8.30
CA PRO A 294 10.30 -3.03 -6.87
C PRO A 294 9.58 -1.72 -6.56
N ARG A 295 8.70 -1.75 -5.57
CA ARG A 295 7.87 -0.62 -5.15
C ARG A 295 7.33 -0.82 -3.74
N TYR A 296 7.06 0.27 -3.06
CA TYR A 296 6.32 0.28 -1.81
C TYR A 296 4.82 0.31 -2.09
N SER A 297 4.05 -0.46 -1.33
CA SER A 297 2.61 -0.63 -1.56
C SER A 297 1.78 -0.19 -0.37
N ALA A 298 2.28 -0.37 0.86
CA ALA A 298 1.53 -0.11 2.07
C ALA A 298 2.40 0.54 3.15
N LEU A 299 1.80 1.47 3.89
CA LEU A 299 2.28 2.02 5.14
C LEU A 299 1.14 1.91 6.16
N VAL A 300 1.42 1.38 7.34
CA VAL A 300 0.46 1.28 8.43
C VAL A 300 1.17 1.55 9.75
N TYR A 301 0.57 2.38 10.60
CA TYR A 301 1.02 2.58 11.96
C TYR A 301 0.39 1.54 12.86
N ASP A 302 1.18 1.11 13.83
CA ASP A 302 0.80 0.17 14.85
C ASP A 302 0.89 0.86 16.20
N GLN A 303 -0.29 1.31 16.65
CA GLN A 303 -0.46 2.06 17.89
C GLN A 303 -0.16 1.24 19.16
N TYR A 304 -0.15 -0.09 19.07
CA TYR A 304 0.05 -0.96 20.24
C TYR A 304 1.53 -1.14 20.58
N ARG A 305 2.40 -1.02 19.58
CA ARG A 305 3.85 -1.16 19.73
C ARG A 305 4.62 0.11 19.38
N ASP A 306 3.91 1.17 18.97
CA ASP A 306 4.46 2.46 18.54
C ASP A 306 5.50 2.32 17.42
N VAL A 307 5.14 1.57 16.39
CA VAL A 307 5.98 1.31 15.22
C VAL A 307 5.22 1.53 13.92
N TYR A 308 5.95 1.80 12.84
CA TYR A 308 5.40 1.90 11.49
C TYR A 308 5.85 0.71 10.67
N TYR A 309 4.90 0.02 10.03
CA TYR A 309 5.17 -1.01 9.03
C TYR A 309 5.10 -0.43 7.63
N ARG A 310 6.17 -0.60 6.85
CA ARG A 310 6.18 -0.30 5.41
C ARG A 310 6.41 -1.59 4.64
N ILE A 311 5.51 -1.92 3.72
CA ILE A 311 5.55 -3.15 2.94
C ILE A 311 5.88 -2.80 1.49
N GLY A 312 6.92 -3.46 0.97
CA GLY A 312 7.38 -3.23 -0.40
C GLY A 312 7.67 -4.53 -1.14
N ARG A 313 7.28 -4.55 -2.41
CA ARG A 313 7.66 -5.60 -3.36
C ARG A 313 9.13 -5.50 -3.67
N LEU A 314 9.79 -6.66 -3.67
CA LEU A 314 11.19 -6.76 -4.03
C LEU A 314 11.33 -7.10 -5.53
N PRO A 315 12.51 -6.86 -6.13
CA PRO A 315 12.84 -7.44 -7.42
C PRO A 315 12.80 -8.98 -7.32
N PHE A 316 12.83 -9.69 -8.45
CA PHE A 316 12.99 -11.15 -8.41
C PHE A 316 14.36 -11.56 -7.91
N ASN A 317 14.43 -12.69 -7.22
CA ASN A 317 15.67 -13.44 -7.07
C ASN A 317 16.07 -14.11 -8.40
N ARG A 318 17.30 -14.61 -8.46
CA ARG A 318 17.85 -15.22 -9.68
C ARG A 318 17.10 -16.50 -10.10
N GLU A 319 16.60 -17.27 -9.14
CA GLU A 319 15.91 -18.52 -9.39
C GLU A 319 14.54 -18.31 -10.04
N LEU A 320 13.73 -17.39 -9.49
CA LEU A 320 12.46 -16.98 -10.08
C LEU A 320 12.66 -16.44 -11.50
N SER A 321 13.70 -15.65 -11.71
CA SER A 321 14.04 -15.15 -13.05
C SER A 321 14.30 -16.29 -14.06
N LYS A 322 15.00 -17.36 -13.64
CA LYS A 322 15.25 -18.54 -14.47
C LYS A 322 13.97 -19.33 -14.75
N ARG A 323 13.16 -19.60 -13.71
CA ARG A 323 11.87 -20.30 -13.81
C ARG A 323 10.95 -19.62 -14.83
N ARG A 324 10.83 -18.29 -14.75
CA ARG A 324 10.09 -17.49 -15.72
C ARG A 324 10.63 -17.61 -17.14
N ASP A 325 11.95 -17.55 -17.30
CA ASP A 325 12.57 -17.64 -18.63
C ASP A 325 12.36 -19.01 -19.29
N MET A 326 12.16 -20.05 -18.48
CA MET A 326 11.73 -21.38 -18.92
C MET A 326 10.22 -21.46 -19.27
N GLY A 327 9.48 -20.36 -19.16
CA GLY A 327 8.07 -20.27 -19.52
C GLY A 327 7.10 -20.54 -18.37
N GLU A 328 7.59 -20.68 -17.14
CA GLU A 328 6.72 -20.92 -15.98
C GLU A 328 5.87 -19.67 -15.66
N GLU A 329 4.57 -19.90 -15.42
CA GLU A 329 3.66 -18.85 -14.97
C GLU A 329 3.92 -18.56 -13.49
N LEU A 330 4.60 -17.45 -13.21
CA LEU A 330 4.88 -17.02 -11.84
C LEU A 330 3.78 -16.11 -11.31
N LYS A 331 3.32 -16.39 -10.09
CA LYS A 331 2.43 -15.49 -9.37
C LYS A 331 3.15 -14.18 -9.07
N ILE A 332 2.46 -13.06 -9.28
CA ILE A 332 3.01 -11.69 -9.21
C ILE A 332 3.48 -11.30 -7.78
N TYR A 333 3.28 -12.12 -6.75
CA TYR A 333 3.46 -11.76 -5.33
C TYR A 333 4.60 -12.47 -4.60
N GLN A 334 5.51 -13.15 -5.32
CA GLN A 334 6.44 -14.10 -4.68
C GLN A 334 7.43 -13.49 -3.69
N GLU A 335 7.86 -12.23 -3.84
CA GLU A 335 8.88 -11.63 -2.96
C GLU A 335 8.53 -10.21 -2.52
N PHE A 336 8.48 -10.03 -1.21
CA PHE A 336 8.26 -8.73 -0.58
C PHE A 336 9.09 -8.61 0.71
N SER A 337 9.14 -7.41 1.24
CA SER A 337 9.74 -7.13 2.55
C SER A 337 8.76 -6.38 3.42
N ILE A 338 8.83 -6.66 4.72
CA ILE A 338 8.20 -5.84 5.75
C ILE A 338 9.31 -5.12 6.49
N GLN A 339 9.27 -3.79 6.42
CA GLN A 339 10.14 -2.91 7.19
C GLN A 339 9.38 -2.45 8.44
N ALA A 340 10.06 -2.38 9.57
CA ALA A 340 9.55 -1.74 10.77
C ALA A 340 10.43 -0.55 11.15
N PHE A 341 9.79 0.56 11.50
CA PHE A 341 10.42 1.78 11.97
C PHE A 341 9.89 2.11 13.36
N ASP A 342 10.76 2.62 14.24
CA ASP A 342 10.32 3.20 15.50
C ASP A 342 9.61 4.55 15.28
N LYS A 343 9.12 5.15 16.38
CA LYS A 343 8.46 6.47 16.39
C LYS A 343 9.29 7.62 15.81
N ASP A 344 10.62 7.47 15.77
CA ASP A 344 11.54 8.46 15.21
C ASP A 344 11.91 8.15 13.75
N PHE A 345 11.16 7.23 13.12
CA PHE A 345 11.34 6.75 11.76
C PHE A 345 12.72 6.10 11.51
N LYS A 346 13.38 5.62 12.56
CA LYS A 346 14.59 4.81 12.43
C LYS A 346 14.16 3.38 12.15
N LYS A 347 14.75 2.78 11.10
CA LYS A 347 14.49 1.38 10.76
C LYS A 347 15.05 0.46 11.85
N ILE A 348 14.19 -0.35 12.44
CA ILE A 348 14.51 -1.28 13.54
C ILE A 348 14.37 -2.75 13.15
N ALA A 349 13.70 -3.05 12.03
CA ALA A 349 13.70 -4.37 11.40
C ALA A 349 13.45 -4.24 9.89
N GLU A 350 13.96 -5.19 9.12
CA GLU A 350 13.50 -5.45 7.76
C GLU A 350 13.71 -6.93 7.45
N ASN A 351 12.65 -7.62 7.04
CA ASN A 351 12.69 -9.03 6.71
C ASN A 351 12.07 -9.27 5.33
N LYS A 352 12.82 -10.01 4.51
CA LYS A 352 12.36 -10.57 3.24
C LYS A 352 11.44 -11.77 3.51
N PHE A 353 10.34 -11.82 2.78
CA PHE A 353 9.41 -12.94 2.74
C PHE A 353 9.33 -13.45 1.32
N PHE A 354 9.49 -14.77 1.19
CA PHE A 354 9.17 -15.52 -0.02
C PHE A 354 7.89 -16.27 0.29
N ASP A 355 6.74 -15.77 -0.15
CA ASP A 355 5.49 -16.42 0.19
C ASP A 355 4.41 -16.19 -0.87
N GLU A 356 3.99 -17.26 -1.54
CA GLU A 356 2.82 -17.25 -2.41
C GLU A 356 1.50 -17.11 -1.62
N ASN A 357 1.57 -17.18 -0.28
CA ASN A 357 0.41 -17.22 0.60
C ASN A 357 0.09 -15.89 1.28
N LEU A 358 0.66 -14.75 0.87
CA LEU A 358 0.33 -13.45 1.47
C LEU A 358 -0.02 -12.40 0.42
N LEU A 359 -1.19 -11.79 0.60
CA LEU A 359 -1.86 -10.87 -0.31
C LEU A 359 -2.01 -9.48 0.33
N PHE A 360 -0.89 -8.90 0.77
CA PHE A 360 -0.87 -7.58 1.45
C PHE A 360 -1.43 -6.42 0.60
N GLU A 361 -1.49 -6.55 -0.73
CA GLU A 361 -2.15 -5.56 -1.60
C GLU A 361 -3.67 -5.78 -1.70
N GLN A 362 -4.20 -6.86 -1.14
CA GLN A 362 -5.62 -7.17 -1.09
C GLN A 362 -6.18 -6.97 0.31
N GLY A 363 -5.44 -7.34 1.37
CA GLY A 363 -5.91 -7.11 2.73
C GLY A 363 -4.79 -7.10 3.75
N LEU A 364 -4.84 -6.10 4.63
CA LEU A 364 -4.02 -6.02 5.82
C LEU A 364 -4.72 -5.18 6.89
N PHE A 365 -4.40 -5.43 8.16
CA PHE A 365 -4.76 -4.57 9.28
C PHE A 365 -3.79 -4.78 10.45
N VAL A 366 -3.89 -3.92 11.47
CA VAL A 366 -3.13 -4.04 12.72
C VAL A 366 -4.10 -4.12 13.88
N ASN A 367 -3.89 -5.07 14.78
CA ASN A 367 -4.51 -5.11 16.10
C ASN A 367 -3.44 -5.27 17.20
N GLU A 368 -3.86 -5.55 18.43
CA GLU A 368 -2.99 -5.75 19.59
C GLU A 368 -1.94 -6.85 19.38
N GLU A 369 -2.25 -7.89 18.60
CA GLU A 369 -1.36 -9.01 18.37
C GLU A 369 -0.25 -8.73 17.35
N GLY A 370 -0.53 -7.93 16.32
CA GLY A 370 0.44 -7.77 15.23
C GLY A 370 -0.05 -7.21 13.90
N LEU A 371 0.87 -7.36 12.94
CA LEU A 371 0.72 -7.36 11.48
C LEU A 371 -0.21 -8.43 10.91
N TRP A 372 -1.48 -8.19 10.59
CA TRP A 372 -2.28 -9.20 9.88
C TRP A 372 -2.26 -8.97 8.37
N LEU A 373 -1.90 -10.01 7.61
CA LEU A 373 -1.87 -10.00 6.15
C LEU A 373 -2.79 -11.09 5.61
N LEU A 374 -3.65 -10.74 4.66
CA LEU A 374 -4.57 -11.67 4.01
C LEU A 374 -3.82 -12.81 3.32
N ARG A 375 -4.32 -14.04 3.41
CA ARG A 375 -3.84 -15.18 2.62
C ARG A 375 -4.72 -15.40 1.38
N PRO A 376 -4.24 -16.09 0.33
CA PRO A 376 -5.12 -16.57 -0.72
C PRO A 376 -6.23 -17.45 -0.19
N GLN A 377 -7.36 -17.43 -0.88
CA GLN A 377 -8.45 -18.38 -0.67
C GLN A 377 -7.88 -19.82 -0.65
N GLY A 378 -8.21 -20.55 0.41
CA GLY A 378 -7.86 -21.95 0.57
C GLY A 378 -8.83 -22.87 -0.18
N GLU A 379 -8.86 -24.14 0.21
CA GLU A 379 -9.85 -25.11 -0.29
C GLU A 379 -11.26 -24.84 0.23
N ASP A 380 -11.35 -24.26 1.42
CA ASP A 380 -12.61 -23.80 2.00
C ASP A 380 -12.91 -22.39 1.48
N GLU A 381 -13.91 -22.29 0.61
CA GLU A 381 -14.33 -21.03 -0.01
C GLU A 381 -15.14 -20.14 0.97
N ASP A 382 -15.62 -20.72 2.07
CA ASP A 382 -16.46 -20.04 3.07
C ASP A 382 -15.63 -19.39 4.19
N VAL A 383 -14.30 -19.33 4.04
CA VAL A 383 -13.41 -18.68 5.01
C VAL A 383 -12.39 -17.75 4.35
N MET A 384 -12.09 -16.66 5.04
CA MET A 384 -10.98 -15.76 4.74
C MET A 384 -9.90 -15.90 5.81
N GLU A 385 -8.69 -16.31 5.43
CA GLU A 385 -7.59 -16.50 6.38
C GLU A 385 -6.61 -15.32 6.37
N PHE A 386 -6.16 -14.90 7.55
CA PHE A 386 -5.10 -13.93 7.75
C PHE A 386 -3.91 -14.58 8.46
N LYS A 387 -2.71 -14.14 8.09
CA LYS A 387 -1.46 -14.53 8.76
C LYS A 387 -0.93 -13.39 9.59
N LEU A 388 -0.56 -13.71 10.84
CA LEU A 388 0.07 -12.78 11.74
C LEU A 388 1.56 -12.61 11.43
N MET A 389 2.01 -11.36 11.50
CA MET A 389 3.39 -10.92 11.39
C MET A 389 3.76 -10.21 12.70
N LYS A 390 4.56 -10.86 13.54
CA LYS A 390 5.00 -10.34 14.84
C LYS A 390 6.36 -9.68 14.70
N ILE A 391 6.56 -8.54 15.36
CA ILE A 391 7.88 -7.96 15.57
C ILE A 391 8.43 -8.44 16.92
N LEU A 392 9.60 -9.06 16.92
CA LEU A 392 10.26 -9.57 18.11
C LEU A 392 11.67 -9.00 18.22
N LYS A 393 12.13 -8.76 19.45
CA LYS A 393 13.52 -8.41 19.71
C LYS A 393 14.41 -9.62 19.42
N LYS A 394 15.54 -9.40 18.76
CA LYS A 394 16.53 -10.47 18.52
C LYS A 394 17.22 -10.91 19.81
#